data_AF-A0AAW7YXF5-F1
#
_entry.id   AF-A0AAW7YXF5-F1
#
_cell.length_a   1.000
_cell.length_b   1.000
_cell.length_c   1.000
_cell.angle_alpha   90.00
_cell.angle_beta   90.00
_cell.angle_gamma   90.00
#
_symmetry.space_group_name_H-M   'P 1'
#
loop_
_entity.id
_entity.type
_entity.pdbx_description
1 polymer ?
#
loop_
_entity_poly.entity_id
_entity_poly.type
_entity_poly.pdbx_seq_one_letter_code
_entity_poly.pdbx_strand_id
1 'polypeptide(L)' 'MLNYLYTVADKVGENEKVMRQIKNNTPEQAFLGDFPQAVDEAVMDSSEAQRNQMMQILSSPQIANGFARAVLD' A
#
# COMPACT_ATOMS: atom_id res chain seq x y z
N MET A 1 7.39 9.49 -7.11
CA MET A 1 7.68 8.07 -6.82
C MET A 1 7.79 7.79 -5.31
N LEU A 2 8.36 8.70 -4.50
CA LEU A 2 8.54 8.48 -3.06
C LEU A 2 7.24 8.25 -2.28
N ASN A 3 6.18 9.02 -2.53
CA ASN A 3 4.88 8.79 -1.86
C ASN A 3 4.31 7.41 -2.15
N TYR A 4 4.45 6.94 -3.38
CA TYR A 4 4.00 5.61 -3.77
C TYR A 4 4.84 4.49 -3.13
N LEU A 5 6.14 4.72 -2.95
CA LEU A 5 7.00 3.80 -2.19
C LEU A 5 6.50 3.63 -0.75
N TYR A 6 6.09 4.71 -0.09
CA TYR A 6 5.50 4.61 1.26
C TYR A 6 4.19 3.84 1.26
N THR A 7 3.30 4.08 0.28
CA THR A 7 2.07 3.29 0.15
C THR A 7 2.35 1.79 0.03
N VAL A 8 3.31 1.40 -0.82
CA VAL A 8 3.70 -0.01 -0.98
C VAL A 8 4.35 -0.54 0.30
N ALA A 9 5.23 0.22 0.94
CA ALA A 9 5.88 -0.18 2.18
C ALA A 9 4.88 -0.37 3.33
N ASP A 10 3.88 0.49 3.44
CA ASP A 10 2.79 0.37 4.42
C ASP A 10 1.98 -0.91 4.17
N LYS A 11 1.63 -1.21 2.91
CA LYS A 11 0.94 -2.46 2.54
C LYS A 11 1.78 -3.71 2.82
N VAL A 12 3.08 -3.69 2.51
CA VAL A 12 4.00 -4.79 2.90
C VAL A 12 4.04 -4.94 4.42
N GLY A 13 3.96 -3.82 5.15
CA GLY A 13 3.90 -3.76 6.62
C GLY A 13 2.73 -4.52 7.24
N GLU A 14 1.64 -4.72 6.49
CA GLU A 14 0.48 -5.50 6.94
C GLU A 14 0.74 -7.02 6.89
N ASN A 15 1.78 -7.48 6.17
CA ASN A 15 2.10 -8.90 6.05
C ASN A 15 3.01 -9.36 7.21
N GLU A 16 2.40 -9.89 8.28
CA GLU A 16 3.11 -10.34 9.49
C GLU A 16 4.22 -11.39 9.22
N LYS A 17 4.03 -12.25 8.21
CA LYS A 17 5.05 -13.25 7.84
C LYS A 17 6.31 -12.55 7.33
N VAL A 18 6.12 -11.62 6.40
CA VAL A 18 7.22 -10.84 5.80
C VAL A 18 7.85 -9.90 6.81
N MET A 19 7.06 -9.27 7.68
CA MET A 19 7.61 -8.43 8.75
C MET A 19 8.48 -9.21 9.73
N ARG A 20 8.12 -10.47 10.04
CA ARG A 20 9.02 -11.37 10.80
C ARG A 20 10.28 -11.73 10.01
N GLN A 21 10.19 -11.87 8.69
CA GLN A 21 11.34 -12.17 7.85
C GLN A 21 12.31 -10.99 7.82
N ILE A 22 11.83 -9.77 7.60
CA ILE A 22 12.63 -8.52 7.63
C ILE A 22 13.28 -8.33 9.00
N LYS A 23 12.54 -8.55 10.09
CA LYS A 23 13.03 -8.35 11.45
C LYS A 23 14.17 -9.30 11.83
N ASN A 24 14.15 -10.53 11.32
CA ASN A 24 15.03 -11.61 11.80
C ASN A 24 16.11 -12.02 10.80
N ASN A 25 16.19 -11.40 9.63
CA ASN A 25 17.14 -11.76 8.58
C ASN A 25 17.86 -10.53 8.03
N THR A 26 19.01 -10.75 7.40
CA THR A 26 19.66 -9.72 6.57
C THR A 26 18.76 -9.38 5.36
N PRO A 27 18.93 -8.18 4.76
CA PRO A 27 18.20 -7.83 3.54
C PRO A 27 18.33 -8.89 2.45
N GLU A 28 19.53 -9.42 2.22
CA GLU A 28 19.81 -10.43 1.20
C GLU A 28 19.01 -11.72 1.45
N GLN A 29 18.92 -12.15 2.71
CA GLN A 29 18.14 -13.32 3.11
C GLN A 29 16.63 -13.06 3.00
N ALA A 30 16.15 -11.86 3.33
CA ALA A 30 14.75 -11.51 3.15
C ALA A 30 14.35 -11.53 1.66
N PHE A 31 15.23 -11.02 0.78
CA PHE A 31 15.04 -11.06 -0.68
C PHE A 31 15.03 -12.48 -1.27
N LEU A 32 15.63 -13.47 -0.61
CA LEU A 32 15.51 -14.89 -1.01
C LEU A 32 14.23 -15.55 -0.49
N GLY A 33 13.50 -14.87 0.39
CA GLY A 33 12.29 -15.34 1.03
C GLY A 33 11.01 -14.87 0.33
N ASP A 34 10.00 -14.55 1.13
CA ASP A 34 8.67 -14.12 0.63
C ASP A 34 8.58 -12.62 0.40
N PHE A 35 9.59 -11.85 0.85
CA PHE A 35 9.59 -10.39 0.74
C PHE A 35 9.37 -9.88 -0.70
N PRO A 36 10.03 -10.40 -1.76
CA PRO A 36 9.80 -9.91 -3.12
C PRO A 36 8.36 -10.10 -3.59
N GLN A 37 7.78 -11.27 -3.31
CA GLN A 37 6.38 -11.56 -3.66
C GLN A 37 5.42 -10.61 -2.93
N ALA A 38 5.65 -10.34 -1.64
CA ALA A 38 4.80 -9.41 -0.91
C ALA A 38 4.91 -7.97 -1.41
N VAL A 39 6.06 -7.56 -1.97
CA VAL A 39 6.18 -6.26 -2.65
C VAL A 39 5.32 -6.25 -3.91
N ASP A 40 5.36 -7.30 -4.73
CA ASP A 40 4.52 -7.42 -5.93
C ASP A 40 3.03 -7.40 -5.59
N GLU A 41 2.61 -8.17 -4.58
CA GLU A 41 1.23 -8.19 -4.07
C GLU A 41 0.82 -6.81 -3.56
N ALA A 42 1.66 -6.15 -2.76
CA ALA A 42 1.39 -4.79 -2.25
C ALA A 42 1.22 -3.76 -3.39
N VAL A 43 1.99 -3.87 -4.48
CA VAL A 43 1.84 -3.03 -5.67
C VAL A 43 0.48 -3.26 -6.36
N MET A 44 0.06 -4.52 -6.50
CA MET A 44 -1.23 -4.85 -7.11
C MET A 44 -2.40 -4.38 -6.24
N ASP A 45 -2.37 -4.72 -4.94
CA ASP A 45 -3.43 -4.39 -3.98
C ASP A 45 -3.57 -2.88 -3.78
N SER A 46 -2.47 -2.14 -3.70
CA SER A 46 -2.52 -0.67 -3.60
C SER A 46 -3.13 -0.04 -4.85
N SER A 47 -2.81 -0.58 -6.04
CA SER A 47 -3.39 -0.11 -7.30
C SER A 47 -4.89 -0.39 -7.38
N GLU A 48 -5.34 -1.57 -6.94
CA GLU A 48 -6.76 -1.92 -6.88
C GLU A 48 -7.52 -1.04 -5.88
N ALA A 49 -6.99 -0.89 -4.66
CA ALA A 49 -7.58 -0.04 -3.64
C ALA A 49 -7.71 1.41 -4.11
N GLN A 50 -6.66 1.96 -4.75
CA GLN A 50 -6.69 3.31 -5.29
C GLN A 50 -7.74 3.46 -6.40
N ARG A 51 -7.85 2.48 -7.30
CA ARG A 51 -8.89 2.49 -8.35
C ARG A 51 -10.29 2.47 -7.75
N ASN A 52 -10.51 1.65 -6.73
CA ASN A 52 -11.79 1.57 -6.01
C ASN A 52 -12.13 2.88 -5.27
N GLN A 53 -11.15 3.52 -4.64
CA GLN A 53 -11.33 4.84 -4.01
C GLN A 53 -11.65 5.92 -5.04
N MET A 54 -10.93 5.95 -6.16
CA MET A 54 -11.19 6.87 -7.28
C MET A 54 -12.64 6.74 -7.78
N MET A 55 -13.11 5.51 -8.01
CA MET A 55 -14.48 5.27 -8.44
C MET A 55 -15.51 5.81 -7.43
N GLN A 56 -15.30 5.58 -6.13
CA GLN A 56 -16.21 6.09 -5.08
C GLN A 56 -16.20 7.62 -5.01
N ILE A 57 -15.04 8.25 -5.09
CA ILE A 57 -14.90 9.71 -5.06
C ILE A 57 -15.58 10.33 -6.27
N LEU A 58 -15.33 9.81 -7.48
CA LEU A 58 -15.84 10.41 -8.71
C LEU A 58 -17.33 10.13 -8.98
N SER A 59 -17.90 9.09 -8.37
CA SER A 59 -19.32 8.72 -8.56
C SER A 59 -20.27 9.36 -7.54
N SER A 60 -19.77 9.97 -6.46
CA SER A 60 -20.59 10.54 -5.40
C SER A 60 -20.14 11.95 -5.00
N PRO A 61 -20.96 13.00 -5.25
CA PRO A 61 -20.64 14.36 -4.85
C PRO A 61 -20.42 14.52 -3.34
N GLN A 62 -21.14 13.75 -2.52
CA GLN A 62 -20.98 13.77 -1.07
C GLN A 62 -19.59 13.26 -0.65
N ILE A 63 -19.15 12.13 -1.22
CA ILE A 63 -17.82 11.56 -0.94
C ILE A 63 -16.73 12.49 -1.45
N ALA A 64 -16.89 13.05 -2.66
CA ALA A 64 -15.94 14.01 -3.23
C ALA A 64 -15.75 15.24 -2.34
N ASN A 65 -16.84 15.82 -1.84
CA ASN A 65 -16.78 17.00 -0.96
C ASN A 65 -16.10 16.67 0.38
N GLY A 66 -16.40 15.50 0.97
CA GLY A 66 -15.74 15.05 2.20
C GLY A 66 -14.24 14.81 2.01
N PHE A 67 -13.86 14.17 0.90
CA PHE A 67 -12.46 13.95 0.54
C PHE A 67 -11.72 15.27 0.31
N ALA A 68 -12.29 16.20 -0.44
CA ALA A 68 -11.70 17.53 -0.68
C ALA A 68 -11.52 18.31 0.63
N ARG A 69 -12.44 18.17 1.59
CA ARG A 69 -12.31 18.78 2.91
C ARG A 69 -11.12 18.19 3.69
N ALA A 70 -11.00 16.87 3.72
CA ALA A 70 -9.90 16.19 4.40
C ALA A 70 -8.51 16.51 3.80
N VAL A 71 -8.43 16.86 2.51
CA VAL A 71 -7.18 17.33 1.88
C VAL A 71 -6.78 18.74 2.33
N LEU A 72 -7.75 19.58 2.74
CA LEU A 72 -7.50 20.95 3.18
C LEU A 72 -7.14 21.07 4.67
N ASP A 73 -7.61 20.11 5.49
CA ASP A 73 -7.38 20.08 6.94
C ASP A 73 -5.98 19.52 7.28
#